data_AF-A0A4Q7NA40-F1
#
_entry.id   AF-A0A4Q7NA40-F1
#
_cell.length_a   1.000
_cell.length_b   1.000
_cell.length_c   1.000
_cell.angle_alpha   90.00
_cell.angle_beta   90.00
_cell.angle_gamma   90.00
#
_symmetry.space_group_name_H-M   'P 1'
#
loop_
_entity.id
_entity.type
_entity.pdbx_description
1 polymer ?
#
loop_
_entity_poly.entity_id
_entity_poly.type
_entity_poly.pdbx_seq_one_letter_code
_entity_poly.pdbx_strand_id
1 'polypeptide(L)'
;MQRWALLGRTSLVAAAAGVVALGVRLEHVHSETWEWGLSPAATPAKPHYLGRDYLRSGPTAAPSGGAHRLRDDSGGGEVWARTLSTYAPAGLTVRSSSGGWVGYSLMGGP
;
A
#
# COMPACT_ATOMS: atom_id res chain seq x y z
N MET A 1 -18.16 -3.12 47.34
CA MET A 1 -16.93 -2.59 46.72
C MET A 1 -16.40 -3.42 45.53
N GLN A 2 -16.79 -4.70 45.34
CA GLN A 2 -16.27 -5.55 44.25
C GLN A 2 -16.68 -5.18 42.80
N ARG A 3 -17.82 -4.51 42.58
CA ARG A 3 -18.31 -4.22 41.21
C ARG A 3 -17.46 -3.18 40.45
N TRP A 4 -16.76 -2.29 41.16
CA TRP A 4 -15.94 -1.23 40.57
C TRP A 4 -14.58 -1.75 40.06
N ALA A 5 -14.00 -2.76 40.71
CA ALA A 5 -12.73 -3.36 40.32
C ALA A 5 -12.84 -4.20 39.02
N LEU A 6 -14.02 -4.78 38.76
CA LEU A 6 -14.29 -5.55 37.53
C LEU A 6 -14.40 -4.64 36.30
N LEU A 7 -15.08 -3.49 36.42
CA LEU A 7 -15.20 -2.51 35.34
C LEU A 7 -13.85 -1.92 34.92
N GLY A 8 -12.96 -1.64 35.89
CA GLY A 8 -11.62 -1.14 35.59
C GLY A 8 -10.75 -2.15 34.82
N ARG A 9 -10.84 -3.44 35.17
CA ARG A 9 -10.08 -4.52 34.51
C ARG A 9 -10.57 -4.79 33.09
N THR A 10 -11.89 -4.80 32.86
CA THR A 10 -12.44 -5.01 31.51
C THR A 10 -12.06 -3.87 30.57
N SER A 11 -12.06 -2.62 31.04
CA SER A 11 -11.63 -1.47 30.24
C SER A 11 -10.15 -1.55 29.85
N LEU A 12 -9.30 -2.00 30.77
CA LEU A 12 -7.86 -2.14 30.53
C LEU A 12 -7.56 -3.25 29.51
N VAL A 13 -8.27 -4.38 29.61
CA VAL A 13 -8.16 -5.48 28.62
C VAL A 13 -8.67 -5.04 27.25
N ALA A 14 -9.80 -4.33 27.17
CA ALA A 14 -10.33 -3.81 25.92
C ALA A 14 -9.38 -2.80 25.27
N ALA A 15 -8.79 -1.90 26.06
CA ALA A 15 -7.79 -0.95 25.56
C ALA A 15 -6.54 -1.67 25.04
N ALA A 16 -6.02 -2.66 25.78
CA ALA A 16 -4.87 -3.45 25.36
C ALA A 16 -5.15 -4.21 24.05
N ALA A 17 -6.31 -4.84 23.93
CA ALA A 17 -6.72 -5.50 22.70
C ALA A 17 -6.83 -4.53 21.51
N GLY A 18 -7.33 -3.32 21.76
CA GLY A 18 -7.38 -2.25 20.75
C GLY A 18 -5.99 -1.85 20.25
N VAL A 19 -5.01 -1.67 21.15
CA VAL A 19 -3.63 -1.35 20.78
C VAL A 19 -2.99 -2.46 19.95
N VAL A 20 -3.18 -3.72 20.35
CA VAL A 20 -2.66 -4.88 19.58
C VAL A 20 -3.28 -4.93 18.19
N ALA A 21 -4.59 -4.74 18.06
CA ALA A 21 -5.27 -4.72 16.77
C ALA A 21 -4.76 -3.60 15.85
N LEU A 22 -4.52 -2.41 16.39
CA LEU A 22 -3.91 -1.29 15.64
C LEU A 22 -2.48 -1.61 15.20
N GLY A 23 -1.68 -2.22 16.07
CA GLY A 23 -0.32 -2.65 15.75
C GLY A 23 -0.28 -3.68 14.62
N VAL A 24 -1.15 -4.70 14.68
CA VAL A 24 -1.28 -5.71 13.61
C VAL A 24 -1.70 -5.06 12.29
N ARG A 25 -2.64 -4.10 12.33
CA ARG A 25 -3.07 -3.39 11.13
C ARG A 25 -1.95 -2.53 10.55
N LEU A 26 -1.18 -1.84 11.39
CA LEU A 26 -0.01 -1.05 10.99
C LEU A 26 1.03 -1.94 10.31
N GLU A 27 1.37 -3.07 10.91
CA GLU A 27 2.34 -4.02 10.35
C GLU A 27 1.89 -4.58 9.00
N HIS A 28 0.60 -4.92 8.88
CA HIS A 28 0.04 -5.38 7.62
C HIS A 28 0.16 -4.31 6.53
N VAL A 29 -0.25 -3.06 6.83
CA VAL A 29 -0.11 -1.95 5.87
C VAL A 29 1.36 -1.75 5.51
N HIS A 30 2.26 -1.72 6.49
CA HIS A 30 3.70 -1.55 6.24
C HIS A 30 4.26 -2.68 5.35
N SER A 31 3.87 -3.93 5.60
CA SER A 31 4.30 -5.07 4.79
C SER A 31 3.85 -4.99 3.33
N GLU A 32 2.67 -4.39 3.08
CA GLU A 32 2.10 -4.30 1.73
C GLU A 32 2.52 -3.04 0.97
N THR A 33 2.59 -1.90 1.67
CA THR A 33 2.75 -0.57 1.06
C THR A 33 4.07 0.12 1.43
N TRP A 34 4.80 -0.42 2.41
CA TRP A 34 5.94 0.22 3.08
C TRP A 34 5.59 1.53 3.80
N GLU A 35 4.30 1.80 4.02
CA GLU A 35 3.83 2.99 4.74
C GLU A 35 3.41 2.62 6.17
N TRP A 36 3.68 3.50 7.13
CA TRP A 36 3.23 3.36 8.52
C TRP A 36 1.87 4.05 8.77
N GLY A 37 1.20 4.54 7.72
CA GLY A 37 -0.08 5.25 7.84
C GLY A 37 -1.27 4.30 7.86
N LEU A 38 -2.13 4.41 8.89
CA LEU A 38 -3.42 3.70 8.92
C LEU A 38 -4.49 4.36 8.03
N SER A 39 -4.30 5.64 7.71
CA SER A 39 -5.16 6.38 6.78
C SER A 39 -4.76 6.08 5.33
N PRO A 40 -5.72 5.94 4.41
CA PRO A 40 -5.41 5.86 2.99
C PRO A 40 -4.57 7.06 2.56
N ALA A 41 -3.40 6.81 1.98
CA ALA A 41 -2.61 7.88 1.40
C ALA A 41 -3.36 8.47 0.18
N ALA A 42 -3.31 9.80 0.03
CA ALA A 42 -3.88 10.48 -1.15
C ALA A 42 -3.18 10.04 -2.46
N THR A 43 -1.95 9.55 -2.34
CA THR A 43 -1.14 9.01 -3.41
C THR A 43 -1.08 7.49 -3.30
N PRO A 44 -1.14 6.74 -4.41
CA PRO A 44 -1.08 5.27 -4.36
C PRO A 44 0.16 4.75 -3.64
N ALA A 45 0.02 3.60 -3.02
CA ALA A 45 1.09 2.92 -2.32
C ALA A 45 2.28 2.63 -3.25
N LYS A 46 3.46 2.41 -2.65
CA LYS A 46 4.64 2.00 -3.39
C LYS A 46 4.43 0.57 -3.94
N PRO A 47 4.46 0.35 -5.27
CA PRO A 47 4.27 -0.98 -5.79
C PRO A 47 5.53 -1.83 -5.59
N HIS A 48 5.32 -3.04 -5.06
CA HIS A 48 6.29 -4.14 -5.06
C HIS A 48 5.85 -5.20 -6.06
N TYR A 49 6.65 -5.47 -7.09
CA TYR A 49 6.29 -6.38 -8.19
C TYR A 49 7.48 -7.24 -8.60
N LEU A 50 7.26 -8.56 -8.72
CA LEU A 50 8.30 -9.56 -9.06
C LEU A 50 9.57 -9.47 -8.19
N GLY A 51 9.41 -9.30 -6.88
CA GLY A 51 10.54 -9.19 -5.94
C GLY A 51 11.31 -7.88 -6.05
N ARG A 52 10.75 -6.87 -6.73
CA ARG A 52 11.38 -5.57 -6.96
C ARG A 52 10.54 -4.43 -6.40
N ASP A 53 11.24 -3.45 -5.88
CA ASP A 53 10.66 -2.22 -5.36
C ASP A 53 10.69 -1.11 -6.39
N TYR A 54 9.67 -0.26 -6.39
CA TYR A 54 9.60 0.88 -7.29
C TYR A 54 9.45 2.18 -6.52
N LEU A 55 10.22 3.22 -6.86
CA LEU A 55 10.14 4.54 -6.27
C LEU A 55 9.12 5.39 -7.02
N ARG A 56 8.33 6.17 -6.29
CA ARG A 56 7.40 7.14 -6.87
C ARG A 56 8.17 8.19 -7.66
N SER A 57 7.83 8.37 -8.93
CA SER A 57 8.40 9.40 -9.81
C SER A 57 7.48 10.61 -9.98
N GLY A 58 6.23 10.54 -9.54
CA GLY A 58 5.29 11.66 -9.48
C GLY A 58 4.04 11.47 -10.35
N PRO A 59 3.16 12.49 -10.44
CA PRO A 59 2.01 12.46 -11.33
C PRO A 59 2.44 12.24 -12.78
N THR A 60 1.70 11.44 -13.52
CA THR A 60 2.00 11.17 -14.93
C THR A 60 0.71 11.06 -15.75
N ALA A 61 0.85 11.01 -17.07
CA ALA A 61 -0.29 10.79 -17.95
C ALA A 61 -0.75 9.33 -17.88
N ALA A 62 -1.99 9.08 -18.29
CA ALA A 62 -2.46 7.71 -18.50
C ALA A 62 -1.50 6.97 -19.46
N PRO A 63 -1.13 5.72 -19.17
CA PRO A 63 -0.19 5.00 -20.00
C PRO A 63 -0.77 4.81 -21.40
N SER A 64 -0.06 5.27 -22.42
CA SER A 64 -0.47 5.18 -23.83
C SER A 64 0.10 3.92 -24.50
N GLY A 65 -0.65 3.30 -25.42
CA GLY A 65 -0.22 2.24 -26.35
C GLY A 65 0.54 1.04 -25.74
N GLY A 66 -0.09 -0.14 -25.71
CA GLY A 66 0.54 -1.40 -25.30
C GLY A 66 0.64 -1.64 -23.79
N ALA A 67 0.10 -0.73 -22.97
CA ALA A 67 0.02 -0.91 -21.54
C ALA A 67 -1.06 -1.93 -21.16
N HIS A 68 -0.73 -2.79 -20.20
CA HIS A 68 -1.61 -3.83 -19.70
C HIS A 68 -1.67 -3.73 -18.18
N ARG A 69 -2.86 -4.01 -17.63
CA ARG A 69 -3.07 -4.11 -16.19
C ARG A 69 -2.36 -5.36 -15.69
N LEU A 70 -1.56 -5.20 -14.64
CA LEU A 70 -0.81 -6.28 -14.00
C LEU A 70 -1.59 -6.85 -12.82
N ARG A 71 -2.05 -5.98 -11.92
CA ARG A 71 -2.79 -6.33 -10.69
C ARG A 71 -3.45 -5.10 -10.08
N ASP A 72 -4.23 -5.33 -9.04
CA ASP A 72 -4.65 -4.29 -8.10
C ASP A 72 -3.57 -4.06 -7.02
N ASP A 73 -3.46 -2.83 -6.56
CA ASP A 73 -2.75 -2.50 -5.34
C ASP A 73 -3.68 -2.67 -4.12
N SER A 74 -3.10 -2.76 -2.91
CA SER A 74 -3.86 -2.91 -1.67
C SER A 74 -4.66 -1.66 -1.28
N GLY A 75 -4.37 -0.51 -1.90
CA GLY A 75 -5.14 0.73 -1.79
C GLY A 75 -6.32 0.81 -2.75
N GLY A 76 -6.59 -0.23 -3.55
CA GLY A 76 -7.65 -0.26 -4.56
C GLY A 76 -7.31 0.49 -5.86
N GLY A 77 -6.04 0.82 -6.07
CA GLY A 77 -5.51 1.34 -7.31
C GLY A 77 -5.16 0.22 -8.31
N GLU A 78 -5.08 0.57 -9.59
CA GLU A 78 -4.73 -0.39 -10.64
C GLU A 78 -3.27 -0.19 -11.06
N VAL A 79 -2.47 -1.26 -11.05
CA VAL A 79 -1.07 -1.23 -11.48
C VAL A 79 -0.96 -1.63 -12.95
N TRP A 80 -0.31 -0.80 -13.75
CA TRP A 80 -0.14 -0.96 -15.20
C TRP A 80 1.34 -0.91 -15.58
N ALA A 81 1.69 -1.62 -16.65
CA ALA A 81 3.03 -1.56 -17.26
C ALA A 81 2.93 -1.59 -18.79
N ARG A 82 3.92 -1.01 -19.49
CA ARG A 82 4.01 -1.06 -20.97
C ARG A 82 4.77 -2.28 -21.49
N THR A 83 5.69 -2.83 -20.72
CA THR A 83 6.59 -3.89 -21.18
C THR A 83 6.36 -5.16 -20.34
N LEU A 84 5.70 -6.16 -20.94
CA LEU A 84 5.77 -7.56 -20.49
C LEU A 84 7.13 -8.10 -20.92
N SER A 85 8.21 -7.70 -20.26
CA SER A 85 9.45 -8.46 -20.42
C SER A 85 9.36 -9.70 -19.53
N THR A 86 10.15 -10.74 -19.81
CA THR A 86 10.35 -11.86 -18.89
C THR A 86 10.85 -11.40 -17.49
N TYR A 87 11.32 -10.14 -17.40
CA TYR A 87 11.83 -9.48 -16.20
C TYR A 87 10.87 -8.38 -15.68
N ALA A 88 11.13 -7.93 -14.45
CA ALA A 88 10.40 -6.82 -13.86
C ALA A 88 10.52 -5.54 -14.73
N PRO A 89 9.40 -4.86 -15.04
CA PRO A 89 9.42 -3.67 -15.88
C PRO A 89 10.25 -2.55 -15.23
N ALA A 90 10.91 -1.71 -16.02
CA ALA A 90 11.67 -0.58 -15.48
C ALA A 90 10.77 0.52 -14.90
N GLY A 91 9.52 0.58 -15.35
CA GLY A 91 8.53 1.56 -14.90
C GLY A 91 7.14 0.96 -14.79
N LEU A 92 6.42 1.40 -13.76
CA LEU A 92 5.02 1.10 -13.51
C LEU A 92 4.22 2.40 -13.50
N THR A 93 2.93 2.29 -13.79
CA THR A 93 1.98 3.38 -13.61
C THR A 93 0.83 2.87 -12.76
N VAL A 94 0.47 3.60 -11.72
CA VAL A 94 -0.65 3.24 -10.85
C VAL A 94 -1.77 4.26 -11.03
N ARG A 95 -2.98 3.76 -11.29
CA ARG A 95 -4.19 4.57 -11.29
C ARG A 95 -4.74 4.57 -9.87
N SER A 96 -4.80 5.75 -9.24
CA SER A 96 -5.46 5.93 -7.96
C SER A 96 -6.97 5.71 -8.08
N SER A 97 -7.61 5.36 -6.96
CA SER A 97 -9.08 5.30 -6.85
C SER A 97 -9.76 6.64 -7.15
N SER A 98 -9.05 7.76 -6.97
CA SER A 98 -9.50 9.10 -7.38
C SER A 98 -9.37 9.38 -8.89
N GLY A 99 -8.82 8.43 -9.66
CA GLY A 99 -8.67 8.50 -11.12
C GLY A 99 -7.36 9.11 -11.61
N GLY A 100 -6.53 9.69 -10.74
CA GLY A 100 -5.21 10.22 -11.09
C GLY A 100 -4.17 9.12 -11.36
N TRP A 101 -3.20 9.40 -12.22
CA TRP A 101 -2.12 8.47 -12.56
C TRP A 101 -0.79 8.90 -11.93
N VAL A 102 -0.09 7.94 -11.34
CA VAL A 102 1.22 8.16 -10.71
C VAL A 102 2.23 7.19 -11.28
N GLY A 103 3.39 7.72 -11.68
CA GLY A 103 4.50 6.95 -12.20
C GLY A 103 5.37 6.39 -11.08
N TYR A 104 5.94 5.22 -11.34
CA TYR A 104 6.93 4.60 -10.46
C TYR A 104 8.07 4.03 -11.30
N SER A 105 9.30 4.18 -10.80
CA SER A 105 10.53 3.71 -11.45
C SER A 105 11.18 2.64 -10.58
N LEU A 106 11.72 1.58 -11.19
CA LEU A 106 12.41 0.52 -10.48
C LEU A 106 13.52 1.07 -9.56
N MET A 107 13.53 0.68 -8.30
CA MET A 107 14.59 1.00 -7.35
C MET A 107 15.75 0.02 -7.50
N GLY A 108 16.96 0.57 -7.62
CA GLY A 108 18.15 -0.21 -7.96
C GLY A 108 18.20 -0.47 -9.46
N GLY A 109 19.32 -0.09 -10.08
CA GLY A 109 19.67 -0.57 -11.42
C GLY A 109 19.94 -2.08 -11.39
N PRO A 110 20.26 -2.71 -12.54
CA PRO A 110 20.68 -4.11 -12.56
C PRO A 110 21.72 -4.43 -11.47
#